data_AF-A0A821ST68-F1
#
_entry.id   AF-A0A821ST68-F1
#
_cell.length_a   1.000
_cell.length_b   1.000
_cell.length_c   1.000
_cell.angle_alpha   90.00
_cell.angle_beta   90.00
_cell.angle_gamma   90.00
#
_symmetry.space_group_name_H-M   'P 1'
#
loop_
_entity.id
_entity.type
_entity.pdbx_description
1 polymer ?
#
loop_
_entity_poly.entity_id
_entity_poly.type
_entity_poly.pdbx_seq_one_letter_code
_entity_poly.pdbx_strand_id
1 'polypeptide(L)'
;KNIQGFGGDPKQITIGGESAGGISVTALLTSPLVVNGTFQRAIVESGTIWPNYAIALENAIDSRGKVLRAIVNCTTLGCLRNLTVDQILIAQDTVAS
;
A
#
# COMPACT_ATOMS: atom_id res chain seq x y z
N LYS A 1 -3.21 -0.55 -20.69
CA LYS A 1 -4.06 0.08 -21.74
C LYS A 1 -3.25 1.04 -22.62
N ASN A 2 -2.50 2.00 -22.06
CA ASN A 2 -1.84 3.04 -22.87
C ASN A 2 -0.43 2.69 -23.38
N ILE A 3 0.22 1.68 -22.82
CA ILE A 3 1.65 1.40 -23.08
C ILE A 3 1.96 1.09 -24.55
N GLN A 4 0.99 0.59 -25.32
CA GLN A 4 1.12 0.38 -26.77
C GLN A 4 1.43 1.68 -27.53
N GLY A 5 0.87 2.82 -27.10
CA GLY A 5 1.14 4.12 -27.73
C GLY A 5 2.59 4.59 -27.55
N PHE A 6 3.33 3.97 -26.64
CA PHE A 6 4.75 4.22 -26.39
C PHE A 6 5.64 3.10 -26.94
N GLY A 7 5.08 2.18 -27.74
CA GLY A 7 5.80 1.05 -28.34
C GLY A 7 6.01 -0.15 -27.41
N GLY A 8 5.46 -0.14 -26.19
CA GLY A 8 5.55 -1.29 -25.29
C GLY A 8 4.44 -2.33 -25.54
N ASP A 9 4.74 -3.60 -25.30
CA ASP A 9 3.76 -4.68 -25.42
C ASP A 9 3.01 -4.90 -24.09
N PRO A 10 1.68 -4.68 -24.02
CA PRO A 10 0.91 -4.92 -22.80
C PRO A 10 0.80 -6.40 -22.42
N LYS A 11 1.22 -7.32 -23.30
CA LYS A 11 1.35 -8.75 -23.01
C LYS A 11 2.72 -9.14 -22.45
N GLN A 12 3.64 -8.18 -22.28
CA GLN A 12 4.99 -8.41 -21.76
C GLN A 12 5.33 -7.44 -20.60
N ILE A 13 4.35 -7.16 -19.74
CA ILE A 13 4.52 -6.30 -18.57
C ILE A 13 5.20 -7.11 -17.44
N THR A 14 6.31 -6.56 -16.94
CA THR A 14 6.98 -7.02 -15.71
C THR A 14 6.88 -5.92 -14.66
N ILE A 15 6.38 -6.25 -13.47
CA ILE A 15 6.42 -5.35 -12.33
C ILE A 15 7.63 -5.67 -11.45
N GLY A 16 8.32 -4.66 -10.93
CA GLY A 16 9.46 -4.82 -10.04
C GLY A 16 9.29 -3.96 -8.80
N GLY A 17 9.83 -4.41 -7.67
CA GLY A 17 9.76 -3.65 -6.43
C GLY A 17 10.80 -4.09 -5.41
N GLU A 18 11.36 -3.09 -4.71
CA GLU A 18 12.35 -3.23 -3.64
C GLU A 18 11.74 -2.87 -2.29
N SER A 19 12.09 -3.59 -1.22
CA SER A 19 11.62 -3.35 0.16
C SER A 19 10.09 -3.26 0.23
N ALA A 20 9.51 -2.11 0.58
CA ALA A 20 8.06 -1.87 0.55
C ALA A 20 7.44 -2.11 -0.84
N GLY A 21 8.20 -1.84 -1.90
CA GLY A 21 7.86 -2.19 -3.28
C GLY A 21 7.82 -3.70 -3.49
N GLY A 22 8.76 -4.45 -2.92
CA GLY A 22 8.78 -5.92 -2.98
C GLY A 22 7.54 -6.51 -2.30
N ILE A 23 7.20 -6.01 -1.11
CA ILE A 23 5.96 -6.36 -0.39
C ILE A 23 4.73 -6.07 -1.27
N SER A 24 4.71 -4.92 -1.94
CA SER A 24 3.61 -4.53 -2.83
C SER A 24 3.49 -5.46 -4.03
N VAL A 25 4.60 -5.84 -4.67
CA VAL A 25 4.61 -6.81 -5.78
C VAL A 25 4.08 -8.16 -5.31
N THR A 26 4.49 -8.65 -4.14
CA THR A 26 3.95 -9.90 -3.59
C THR A 26 2.46 -9.79 -3.28
N ALA A 27 1.98 -8.66 -2.73
CA ALA A 27 0.55 -8.45 -2.48
C ALA A 27 -0.27 -8.46 -3.77
N LEU A 28 0.26 -7.89 -4.87
CA LEU A 28 -0.38 -7.93 -6.18
C LEU A 28 -0.39 -9.35 -6.77
N LEU A 29 0.68 -10.12 -6.57
CA LEU A 29 0.75 -11.52 -7.03
C LEU A 29 -0.29 -12.42 -6.35
N THR A 30 -0.58 -12.18 -5.07
CA THR A 30 -1.48 -13.05 -4.29
C THR A 30 -2.92 -12.56 -4.22
N SER A 31 -3.19 -11.33 -4.64
CA SER A 31 -4.52 -10.74 -4.54
C SER A 31 -5.48 -11.30 -5.58
N PRO A 32 -6.66 -11.85 -5.17
CA PRO A 32 -7.68 -12.31 -6.11
C PRO A 32 -8.35 -11.17 -6.89
N LEU A 33 -8.15 -9.91 -6.47
CA LEU A 33 -8.72 -8.73 -7.12
C LEU A 33 -7.91 -8.28 -8.35
N VAL A 34 -6.67 -8.76 -8.49
CA VAL A 34 -5.85 -8.44 -9.65
C VAL A 34 -6.40 -9.20 -10.85
N VAL A 35 -6.87 -8.42 -11.84
CA VAL A 35 -7.40 -8.98 -13.08
C VAL A 35 -6.28 -9.72 -13.81
N ASN A 36 -6.55 -10.97 -14.21
CA ASN A 36 -5.59 -11.78 -14.95
C ASN A 36 -5.10 -11.03 -16.20
N GLY A 37 -3.79 -11.07 -16.45
CA GLY A 37 -3.15 -10.36 -17.55
C GLY A 37 -2.82 -8.89 -17.29
N THR A 38 -3.02 -8.38 -16.06
CA THR A 38 -2.57 -7.02 -15.68
C THR A 38 -1.03 -6.90 -15.79
N PHE A 39 -0.31 -7.94 -15.39
CA PHE A 39 1.12 -8.13 -15.61
C PHE A 39 1.42 -9.61 -15.81
N GLN A 40 2.53 -9.94 -16.45
CA GLN A 40 2.91 -11.31 -16.79
C GLN A 40 4.08 -11.83 -15.95
N ARG A 41 4.91 -10.93 -15.42
CA ARG A 41 6.10 -11.28 -14.64
C ARG A 41 6.29 -10.31 -13.47
N ALA A 42 7.05 -10.75 -12.49
CA ALA A 42 7.34 -9.99 -11.28
C ALA A 42 8.80 -10.17 -10.86
N ILE A 43 9.41 -9.11 -10.35
CA ILE A 43 10.71 -9.12 -9.67
C ILE A 43 10.49 -8.59 -8.26
N VAL A 44 10.97 -9.34 -7.26
CA VAL A 44 10.76 -9.05 -5.84
C VAL A 44 12.12 -8.95 -5.18
N GLU A 45 12.46 -7.77 -4.67
CA GLU A 45 13.77 -7.47 -4.08
C GLU A 45 13.59 -7.04 -2.62
N SER A 46 14.32 -7.69 -1.70
CA SER A 46 14.41 -7.28 -0.29
C SER A 46 13.10 -7.02 0.47
N GLY A 47 11.97 -7.55 0.01
CA GLY A 47 10.67 -7.41 0.67
C GLY A 47 9.64 -8.38 0.10
N THR A 48 8.90 -9.08 0.96
CA THR A 48 7.81 -9.98 0.57
C THR A 48 6.71 -9.93 1.63
N ILE A 49 5.49 -10.35 1.29
CA ILE A 49 4.38 -10.38 2.24
C ILE A 49 4.58 -11.56 3.22
N TRP A 50 5.38 -11.34 4.26
CA TRP A 50 5.53 -12.29 5.35
C TRP A 50 4.26 -12.27 6.25
N PRO A 51 3.97 -13.34 7.00
CA PRO A 51 2.78 -13.41 7.86
C PRO A 51 2.62 -12.24 8.84
N ASN A 52 3.72 -11.62 9.26
CA ASN A 52 3.75 -10.42 10.11
C ASN A 52 3.45 -9.11 9.37
N TYR A 53 3.54 -9.06 8.04
CA TYR A 53 3.10 -7.92 7.22
C TYR A 53 1.64 -8.04 6.75
N ALA A 54 1.13 -9.27 6.66
CA ALA A 54 -0.28 -9.54 6.40
C ALA A 54 -1.12 -9.39 7.67
N ILE A 55 -1.29 -8.14 8.14
CA ILE A 55 -2.18 -7.86 9.26
C ILE A 55 -3.64 -7.84 8.80
N ALA A 56 -4.52 -8.49 9.55
CA ALA A 56 -5.95 -8.35 9.36
C ALA A 56 -6.34 -6.88 9.46
N LEU A 57 -7.29 -6.44 8.64
CA LEU A 57 -7.74 -5.04 8.59
C LEU A 57 -8.14 -4.52 9.97
N GLU A 58 -8.83 -5.34 10.77
CA GLU A 58 -9.22 -5.01 12.14
C GLU A 58 -8.00 -4.69 13.03
N ASN A 59 -6.94 -5.50 12.93
CA ASN A 59 -5.70 -5.29 13.67
C ASN A 59 -4.95 -4.03 13.18
N ALA A 60 -5.00 -3.72 11.88
CA ALA A 60 -4.43 -2.49 11.33
C ALA A 60 -5.15 -1.23 11.85
N ILE A 61 -6.49 -1.28 11.89
CA ILE A 61 -7.33 -0.21 12.42
C ILE A 61 -7.05 0.01 13.90
N ASP A 62 -6.87 -1.08 14.66
CA ASP A 62 -6.64 -1.04 16.11
C ASP A 62 -5.25 -0.51 16.48
N SER A 63 -4.21 -1.06 15.88
CA SER A 63 -2.81 -0.78 16.25
C SER A 63 -2.33 0.63 15.88
N ARG A 64 -2.68 1.12 14.70
CA ARG A 64 -2.19 2.43 14.20
C ARG A 64 -3.31 3.43 13.98
N GLY A 65 -4.46 2.98 13.48
CA GLY A 65 -5.58 3.85 13.14
C GLY A 65 -6.23 4.52 14.36
N LYS A 66 -6.33 3.83 15.51
CA LYS A 66 -6.86 4.42 16.75
C LYS A 66 -5.90 5.47 17.33
N VAL A 67 -4.61 5.17 17.37
CA VAL A 67 -3.58 6.09 17.89
C VAL A 67 -3.51 7.35 17.03
N LEU A 68 -3.47 7.20 15.71
CA LEU A 68 -3.48 8.34 14.78
C LEU A 68 -4.70 9.23 14.99
N ARG A 69 -5.89 8.64 15.10
CA ARG A 69 -7.14 9.37 15.36
C ARG A 69 -7.14 10.12 16.68
N ALA A 70 -6.52 9.57 17.72
CA ALA A 70 -6.36 10.23 19.01
C ALA A 70 -5.42 11.44 18.91
N ILE A 71 -4.27 11.30 18.22
CA ILE A 71 -3.30 12.39 18.03
C ILE A 71 -3.91 13.58 17.31
N VAL A 72 -4.65 13.34 16.22
CA VAL A 72 -5.27 14.40 15.40
C VAL A 72 -6.66 14.81 15.88
N ASN A 73 -7.15 14.22 16.97
CA ASN A 73 -8.48 14.44 17.54
C ASN A 73 -9.63 14.31 16.51
N CYS A 74 -9.58 13.29 15.64
CA CYS A 74 -10.60 13.02 14.63
C CYS A 74 -11.25 11.65 14.82
N THR A 75 -12.57 11.60 14.95
CA THR A 75 -13.34 10.36 15.07
C THR A 75 -14.05 9.94 13.76
N THR A 76 -14.14 10.85 12.78
CA THR A 76 -14.85 10.63 11.51
C THR A 76 -13.93 10.70 10.30
N LEU A 77 -14.31 10.02 9.21
CA LEU A 77 -13.58 10.10 7.93
C LEU A 77 -13.61 11.52 7.34
N GLY A 78 -14.68 12.27 7.55
CA GLY A 78 -14.78 13.66 7.09
C GLY A 78 -13.75 14.56 7.77
N CYS A 79 -13.55 14.39 9.08
CA CYS A 79 -12.52 15.10 9.83
C CYS A 79 -11.11 14.76 9.31
N LEU A 80 -10.81 13.47 9.15
CA LEU A 80 -9.50 13.01 8.68
C LEU A 80 -9.16 13.56 7.28
N ARG A 81 -10.15 13.65 6.38
CA ARG A 81 -9.96 14.20 5.03
C ARG A 81 -9.73 15.71 5.00
N ASN A 82 -10.07 16.42 6.07
CA ASN A 82 -9.91 17.86 6.19
C ASN A 82 -8.61 18.26 6.93
N LEU A 83 -7.81 17.28 7.36
CA LEU A 83 -6.49 17.53 7.91
C LEU A 83 -5.54 18.04 6.83
N THR A 84 -4.64 18.93 7.23
CA THR A 84 -3.50 19.33 6.40
C THR A 84 -2.50 18.18 6.28
N VAL A 85 -1.66 18.23 5.24
CA VAL A 85 -0.56 17.26 5.06
C VAL A 85 0.36 17.25 6.30
N ASP A 86 0.70 18.42 6.84
CA ASP A 86 1.59 18.52 8.01
C ASP A 86 1.01 17.83 9.25
N GLN A 87 -0.29 18.01 9.51
CA GLN A 87 -0.97 17.32 10.62
C GLN A 87 -0.92 15.80 10.46
N ILE A 88 -1.05 15.31 9.22
CA ILE A 88 -0.98 13.87 8.92
C ILE A 88 0.44 13.35 9.13
N LEU A 89 1.45 14.06 8.65
CA LEU A 89 2.86 13.64 8.77
C LEU A 89 3.32 13.62 10.22
N ILE A 90 3.03 14.68 10.99
CA ILE A 90 3.37 14.73 12.42
C ILE A 90 2.73 13.55 13.18
N ALA A 91 1.46 13.25 12.89
CA ALA A 91 0.78 12.12 13.51
C ALA A 91 1.37 10.77 13.08
N GLN A 92 1.76 10.61 11.81
CA GLN A 92 2.40 9.39 11.32
C GLN A 92 3.74 9.13 12.01
N ASP A 93 4.59 10.16 12.13
CA ASP A 93 5.89 10.04 12.81
C ASP A 93 5.72 9.66 14.28
N THR A 94 4.73 10.26 14.95
CA THR A 94 4.40 9.97 16.36
C THR A 94 3.85 8.55 16.56
N VAL A 95 3.15 7.98 15.57
CA VAL A 95 2.67 6.58 15.62
C VAL A 95 3.80 5.58 15.33
N ALA A 96 4.83 6.01 14.60
CA ALA A 96 5.95 5.16 14.21
C ALA A 96 7.05 5.08 15.28
N SER A 97 7.11 6.07 16.19
CA SER A 97 7.99 6.09 17.38
C SER A 97 7.43 5.28 18.54
#